data_AF-U2QVU1-F1
#
_entry.id   AF-U2QVU1-F1
#
_cell.length_a   1.000
_cell.length_b   1.000
_cell.length_c   1.000
_cell.angle_alpha   90.00
_cell.angle_beta   90.00
_cell.angle_gamma   90.00
#
_symmetry.space_group_name_H-M   'P 1'
#
loop_
_entity.id
_entity.type
_entity.pdbx_description
1 polymer ?
#
loop_
_entity_poly.entity_id
_entity_poly.type
_entity_poly.pdbx_seq_one_letter_code
_entity_poly.pdbx_strand_id
1 'polypeptide(L)'
;DKWVDESSTELGNGTAPEFDDTTYTTNQTFTVSFVENADVTIKYEATKGGSVSLDEETVAPATGSPKGSTATANAGYSFDGWYLGETKVGTELAYKPSKNNDGIYEAATYTAKFTPNTDTKYVVETYLEGDNGYPEKPSTTENRQATTDTTVSVTEEDKTAPEGYALDSNAPNVFEGTVLGNGSLVLKVYFAKDEIGENPEDPGDDIPDKYQILFTYVAESNGSVSGTTYELHTFKDEEGNYIEPTATIPEAQVKATANAGYHIDKWV
;
A
#
# COMPACT_ATOMS: atom_id res chain seq x y z
N ASP A 1 48.65 9.81 29.33
CA ASP A 1 49.88 10.58 29.58
C ASP A 1 50.80 9.81 30.50
N LYS A 2 52.01 9.49 30.05
CA LYS A 2 53.09 8.85 30.84
C LYS A 2 54.35 9.69 30.76
N TRP A 3 55.05 9.90 31.88
CA TRP A 3 56.32 10.63 31.98
C TRP A 3 57.52 9.69 32.10
N VAL A 4 58.63 10.01 31.42
CA VAL A 4 59.91 9.28 31.52
C VAL A 4 61.10 10.25 31.60
N ASP A 5 62.15 9.89 32.34
CA ASP A 5 63.43 10.61 32.40
C ASP A 5 64.53 9.95 31.56
N GLU A 6 65.73 10.55 31.54
CA GLU A 6 66.90 10.06 30.80
C GLU A 6 67.43 8.69 31.29
N SER A 7 67.00 8.24 32.48
CA SER A 7 67.28 6.89 32.98
C SER A 7 66.27 5.84 32.52
N SER A 8 65.27 6.24 31.72
CA SER A 8 64.13 5.43 31.28
C SER A 8 63.19 5.00 32.42
N THR A 9 63.21 5.71 33.55
CA THR A 9 62.32 5.43 34.69
C THR A 9 60.93 6.04 34.43
N GLU A 10 59.86 5.25 34.54
CA GLU A 10 58.48 5.77 34.46
C GLU A 10 58.17 6.64 35.69
N LEU A 11 57.86 7.92 35.47
CA LEU A 11 57.55 8.93 36.50
C LEU A 11 56.03 9.10 36.75
N GLY A 12 55.22 8.13 36.31
CA GLY A 12 53.77 8.10 36.53
C GLY A 12 52.92 8.81 35.46
N ASN A 13 51.61 8.89 35.73
CA ASN A 13 50.59 9.51 34.86
C ASN A 13 50.05 10.80 35.51
N GLY A 14 49.97 11.92 34.77
CA GLY A 14 49.43 13.19 35.30
C GLY A 14 49.81 14.43 34.50
N THR A 15 49.36 15.61 34.93
CA THR A 15 49.59 16.93 34.27
C THR A 15 51.03 17.46 34.46
N ALA A 16 51.73 17.02 35.50
CA ALA A 16 53.15 17.30 35.72
C ALA A 16 53.79 16.16 36.53
N PRO A 17 55.08 15.86 36.33
CA PRO A 17 55.81 14.96 37.22
C PRO A 17 55.88 15.56 38.64
N GLU A 18 55.66 14.74 39.67
CA GLU A 18 56.04 15.12 41.03
C GLU A 18 57.54 14.83 41.19
N PHE A 19 58.29 15.88 41.45
CA PHE A 19 59.68 15.80 41.86
C PHE A 19 59.69 15.99 43.37
N ASP A 20 59.98 14.94 44.14
CA ASP A 20 60.26 15.06 45.58
C ASP A 20 61.47 16.00 45.82
N ASP A 21 62.06 15.99 47.02
CA ASP A 21 63.32 16.70 47.40
C ASP A 21 64.58 16.22 46.62
N THR A 22 64.39 15.67 45.42
CA THR A 22 65.41 15.27 44.46
C THR A 22 66.14 16.48 43.88
N THR A 23 67.48 16.45 43.95
CA THR A 23 68.35 17.49 43.38
C THR A 23 69.11 16.94 42.16
N TYR A 24 69.05 17.66 41.04
CA TYR A 24 69.75 17.32 39.80
C TYR A 24 70.96 18.24 39.62
N THR A 25 72.14 17.69 39.37
CA THR A 25 73.40 18.45 39.18
C THR A 25 73.83 18.60 37.72
N THR A 26 73.01 18.09 36.80
CA THR A 26 73.21 18.08 35.34
C THR A 26 71.90 18.46 34.64
N ASN A 27 71.95 18.80 33.36
CA ASN A 27 70.75 19.03 32.55
C ASN A 27 69.94 17.73 32.45
N GLN A 28 68.63 17.82 32.64
CA GLN A 28 67.70 16.69 32.51
C GLN A 28 66.62 16.98 31.46
N THR A 29 66.24 15.95 30.71
CA THR A 29 65.11 15.95 29.77
C THR A 29 64.00 15.05 30.29
N PHE A 30 62.79 15.60 30.43
CA PHE A 30 61.58 14.84 30.78
C PHE A 30 60.67 14.77 29.56
N THR A 31 60.27 13.56 29.19
CA THR A 31 59.40 13.32 28.03
C THR A 31 58.03 12.90 28.52
N VAL A 32 56.99 13.55 27.99
CA VAL A 32 55.61 13.10 28.10
C VAL A 32 55.19 12.39 26.81
N SER A 33 54.46 11.29 26.95
CA SER A 33 53.88 10.54 25.84
C SER A 33 52.35 10.58 25.90
N PHE A 34 51.75 10.84 24.74
CA PHE A 34 50.30 10.91 24.56
C PHE A 34 49.83 9.72 23.72
N VAL A 35 48.67 9.17 24.08
CA VAL A 35 48.02 8.09 23.34
C VAL A 35 46.61 8.56 23.02
N GLU A 36 46.15 8.26 21.81
CA GLU A 36 44.78 8.56 21.38
C GLU A 36 43.77 7.83 22.25
N ASN A 37 42.59 8.43 22.46
CA ASN A 37 41.50 7.78 23.17
C ASN A 37 41.05 6.52 22.43
N ALA A 38 40.34 5.64 23.15
CA ALA A 38 39.74 4.46 22.55
C ALA A 38 38.79 4.84 21.39
N ASP A 39 38.70 3.95 20.40
CA ASP A 39 37.81 4.11 19.25
C ASP A 39 36.37 4.37 19.67
N VAL A 40 35.70 5.25 18.94
CA VAL A 40 34.27 5.54 19.09
C VAL A 40 33.45 4.76 18.07
N THR A 41 32.23 4.37 18.44
CA THR A 41 31.29 3.71 17.54
C THR A 41 30.34 4.72 16.93
N ILE A 42 30.26 4.74 15.60
CA ILE A 42 29.27 5.49 14.84
C ILE A 42 28.25 4.52 14.28
N LYS A 43 26.96 4.81 14.44
CA LYS A 43 25.84 4.01 13.94
C LYS A 43 25.11 4.72 12.82
N TYR A 44 24.54 3.93 11.93
CA TYR A 44 23.66 4.38 10.86
C TYR A 44 22.38 3.55 10.91
N GLU A 45 21.24 4.22 10.88
CA GLU A 45 19.93 3.56 10.93
C GLU A 45 19.05 4.08 9.80
N ALA A 46 18.11 3.26 9.32
CA ALA A 46 17.08 3.69 8.37
C ALA A 46 15.72 3.72 9.05
N THR A 47 14.92 4.75 8.79
CA THR A 47 13.48 4.69 9.09
C THR A 47 12.77 3.75 8.09
N LYS A 48 11.49 3.47 8.35
CA LYS A 48 10.62 2.79 7.37
C LYS A 48 10.75 3.45 6.00
N GLY A 49 10.82 2.63 4.95
CA GLY A 49 10.89 3.09 3.56
C GLY A 49 12.26 3.00 2.91
N GLY A 50 13.26 2.49 3.61
CA GLY A 50 14.57 2.25 3.02
C GLY A 50 15.49 1.44 3.90
N SER A 51 16.78 1.50 3.57
CA SER A 51 17.87 0.79 4.26
C SER A 51 19.16 1.60 4.17
N VAL A 52 20.16 1.18 4.95
CA VAL A 52 21.53 1.71 4.91
C VAL A 52 22.50 0.59 4.55
N SER A 53 23.63 0.92 3.90
CA SER A 53 24.61 -0.09 3.45
C SER A 53 25.54 -0.61 4.55
N LEU A 54 25.67 0.14 5.64
CA LEU A 54 26.50 -0.16 6.80
C LEU A 54 25.76 0.31 8.05
N ASP A 55 25.55 -0.57 9.03
CA ASP A 55 24.79 -0.26 10.25
C ASP A 55 25.66 0.41 11.33
N GLU A 56 26.96 0.11 11.38
CA GLU A 56 27.90 0.76 12.30
C GLU A 56 29.37 0.62 11.87
N GLU A 57 30.23 1.46 12.43
CA GLU A 57 31.69 1.38 12.32
C GLU A 57 32.40 1.93 13.58
N THR A 58 33.63 1.50 13.81
CA THR A 58 34.52 2.03 14.87
C THR A 58 35.62 2.88 14.27
N VAL A 59 35.89 4.03 14.89
CA VAL A 59 36.81 5.04 14.36
C VAL A 59 37.66 5.63 15.47
N ALA A 60 38.96 5.74 15.24
CA ALA A 60 39.87 6.46 16.13
C ALA A 60 39.47 7.97 16.18
N PRO A 61 39.24 8.57 17.36
CA PRO A 61 38.60 9.88 17.47
C PRO A 61 39.33 11.03 16.75
N ALA A 62 40.65 11.07 16.82
CA ALA A 62 41.48 12.12 16.25
C ALA A 62 42.05 11.74 14.86
N THR A 63 42.41 10.49 14.63
CA THR A 63 43.15 10.08 13.41
C THR A 63 42.36 9.23 12.43
N GLY A 64 41.21 8.71 12.85
CA GLY A 64 40.40 7.80 12.04
C GLY A 64 39.81 8.45 10.78
N SER A 65 39.32 7.61 9.88
CA SER A 65 38.63 8.03 8.66
C SER A 65 37.41 7.13 8.45
N PRO A 66 36.19 7.60 8.79
CA PRO A 66 34.99 6.78 8.67
C PRO A 66 34.75 6.40 7.21
N LYS A 67 34.24 5.21 6.98
CA LYS A 67 33.77 4.75 5.66
C LYS A 67 32.48 5.46 5.27
N GLY A 68 31.60 5.70 6.24
CA GLY A 68 30.25 6.21 5.97
C GLY A 68 29.28 5.09 5.61
N SER A 69 28.04 5.49 5.30
CA SER A 69 26.96 4.61 4.90
C SER A 69 26.14 5.22 3.77
N THR A 70 25.54 4.39 2.93
CA THR A 70 24.70 4.82 1.79
C THR A 70 23.26 4.41 2.01
N ALA A 71 22.36 5.39 1.96
CA ALA A 71 20.92 5.16 2.04
C ALA A 71 20.38 4.62 0.71
N THR A 72 19.45 3.66 0.78
CA THR A 72 18.71 3.14 -0.38
C THR A 72 17.22 3.18 -0.07
N ALA A 73 16.45 3.91 -0.89
CA ALA A 73 14.99 3.97 -0.75
C ALA A 73 14.34 2.70 -1.33
N ASN A 74 13.32 2.20 -0.65
CA ASN A 74 12.44 1.16 -1.17
C ASN A 74 11.49 1.75 -2.22
N ALA A 75 10.87 0.88 -3.03
CA ALA A 75 9.82 1.31 -3.96
C ALA A 75 8.71 2.06 -3.21
N GLY A 76 8.21 3.16 -3.79
CA GLY A 76 7.19 4.01 -3.17
C GLY A 76 7.70 4.98 -2.11
N TYR A 77 9.01 5.08 -1.92
CA TYR A 77 9.61 6.01 -0.98
C TYR A 77 10.66 6.89 -1.65
N SER A 78 10.85 8.08 -1.07
CA SER A 78 11.91 9.00 -1.42
C SER A 78 12.83 9.20 -0.23
N PHE A 79 14.13 9.21 -0.48
CA PHE A 79 15.11 9.57 0.55
C PHE A 79 14.96 11.06 0.88
N ASP A 80 14.71 11.37 2.15
CA ASP A 80 14.61 12.74 2.64
C ASP A 80 16.00 13.28 3.01
N GLY A 81 16.76 12.54 3.81
CA GLY A 81 18.12 12.93 4.21
C GLY A 81 18.66 12.16 5.40
N TRP A 82 19.90 12.47 5.77
CA TRP A 82 20.55 11.99 6.99
C TRP A 82 20.34 12.96 8.14
N TYR A 83 20.07 12.41 9.33
CA TYR A 83 19.74 13.17 10.53
C TYR A 83 20.61 12.76 11.71
N LEU A 84 21.01 13.73 12.52
CA LEU A 84 21.54 13.51 13.86
C LEU A 84 20.49 14.02 14.85
N GLY A 85 19.77 13.10 15.49
CA GLY A 85 18.53 13.42 16.21
C GLY A 85 17.49 14.05 15.26
N GLU A 86 17.11 15.30 15.54
CA GLU A 86 16.17 16.05 14.70
C GLU A 86 16.85 16.94 13.64
N THR A 87 18.17 17.10 13.71
CA THR A 87 18.90 17.99 12.80
C THR A 87 19.27 17.27 11.52
N LYS A 88 18.89 17.81 10.36
CA LYS A 88 19.31 17.31 9.05
C LYS A 88 20.78 17.65 8.82
N VAL A 89 21.61 16.63 8.57
CA VAL A 89 23.07 16.75 8.42
C VAL A 89 23.57 16.36 7.04
N GLY A 90 22.71 15.79 6.18
CA GLY A 90 23.09 15.43 4.81
C GLY A 90 21.88 15.22 3.90
N THR A 91 22.06 15.52 2.62
CA THR A 91 21.05 15.35 1.55
C THR A 91 21.46 14.33 0.50
N GLU A 92 22.73 13.95 0.47
CA GLU A 92 23.24 12.92 -0.43
C GLU A 92 22.94 11.52 0.12
N LEU A 93 22.75 10.54 -0.78
CA LEU A 93 22.51 9.15 -0.39
C LEU A 93 23.68 8.60 0.44
N ALA A 94 24.91 8.86 -0.01
CA ALA A 94 26.12 8.52 0.72
C ALA A 94 26.42 9.59 1.77
N TYR A 95 26.60 9.16 3.01
CA TYR A 95 26.94 10.03 4.13
C TYR A 95 28.18 9.55 4.85
N LYS A 96 29.11 10.49 5.03
CA LYS A 96 30.32 10.30 5.81
C LYS A 96 30.31 11.32 6.95
N PRO A 97 30.34 10.88 8.22
CA PRO A 97 30.42 11.76 9.38
C PRO A 97 31.64 12.69 9.31
N SER A 98 31.44 13.91 9.79
CA SER A 98 32.50 14.89 10.00
C SER A 98 32.87 14.96 11.48
N LYS A 99 34.08 15.46 11.74
CA LYS A 99 34.51 15.78 13.11
C LYS A 99 33.66 16.90 13.69
N ASN A 100 33.53 16.92 15.01
CA ASN A 100 32.89 17.99 15.77
C ASN A 100 33.75 19.27 15.77
N ASN A 101 33.32 20.29 16.54
CA ASN A 101 34.04 21.56 16.66
C ASN A 101 35.41 21.44 17.33
N ASP A 102 35.63 20.39 18.12
CA ASP A 102 36.93 20.08 18.76
C ASP A 102 37.86 19.27 17.83
N GLY A 103 37.44 18.98 16.60
CA GLY A 103 38.25 18.28 15.62
C GLY A 103 38.37 16.77 15.87
N ILE A 104 37.42 16.17 16.60
CA ILE A 104 37.36 14.73 16.87
C ILE A 104 36.05 14.10 16.39
N TYR A 105 36.08 12.80 16.17
CA TYR A 105 34.88 11.97 16.02
C TYR A 105 34.34 11.59 17.40
N GLU A 106 33.01 11.55 17.50
CA GLU A 106 32.30 11.13 18.70
C GLU A 106 31.33 10.00 18.37
N ALA A 107 30.93 9.26 19.40
CA ALA A 107 29.89 8.25 19.24
C ALA A 107 28.56 8.94 18.90
N ALA A 108 27.96 8.55 17.78
CA ALA A 108 26.73 9.15 17.26
C ALA A 108 25.90 8.14 16.49
N THR A 109 24.60 8.42 16.34
CA THR A 109 23.69 7.65 15.49
C THR A 109 23.11 8.58 14.43
N TYR A 110 23.38 8.26 13.17
CA TYR A 110 22.89 8.99 12.01
C TYR A 110 21.73 8.24 11.37
N THR A 111 20.57 8.87 11.27
CA THR A 111 19.36 8.23 10.76
C THR A 111 19.07 8.69 9.34
N ALA A 112 19.06 7.77 8.37
CA ALA A 112 18.50 7.97 7.04
C ALA A 112 16.97 7.98 7.13
N LYS A 113 16.34 9.10 6.79
CA LYS A 113 14.88 9.25 6.77
C LYS A 113 14.33 9.11 5.36
N PHE A 114 13.17 8.49 5.25
CA PHE A 114 12.45 8.27 3.99
C PHE A 114 11.00 8.71 4.13
N THR A 115 10.45 9.29 3.06
CA THR A 115 9.09 9.80 3.00
C THR A 115 8.30 8.98 1.97
N PRO A 116 7.08 8.49 2.30
CA PRO A 116 6.21 7.84 1.32
C PRO A 116 5.89 8.77 0.16
N ASN A 117 5.97 8.26 -1.06
CA ASN A 117 5.63 9.00 -2.27
C ASN A 117 4.11 9.19 -2.35
N THR A 118 3.67 10.42 -2.64
CA THR A 118 2.24 10.80 -2.71
C THR A 118 1.58 10.46 -4.05
N ASP A 119 2.37 10.02 -5.02
CA ASP A 119 2.00 9.74 -6.40
C ASP A 119 2.23 8.27 -6.79
N THR A 120 2.14 7.38 -5.81
CA THR A 120 2.30 5.93 -6.04
C THR A 120 1.09 5.41 -6.79
N LYS A 121 1.34 4.82 -7.96
CA LYS A 121 0.28 4.40 -8.87
C LYS A 121 -0.42 3.14 -8.37
N TYR A 122 -1.70 3.04 -8.68
CA TYR A 122 -2.50 1.81 -8.58
C TYR A 122 -3.54 1.82 -9.70
N VAL A 123 -4.23 0.70 -9.87
CA VAL A 123 -5.20 0.55 -10.96
C VAL A 123 -6.58 0.22 -10.41
N VAL A 124 -7.61 0.77 -11.04
CA VAL A 124 -9.00 0.31 -10.90
C VAL A 124 -9.40 -0.35 -12.22
N GLU A 125 -9.81 -1.61 -12.14
CA GLU A 125 -10.27 -2.42 -13.26
C GLU A 125 -11.78 -2.61 -13.18
N THR A 126 -12.46 -2.37 -14.30
CA THR A 126 -13.89 -2.69 -14.44
C THR A 126 -14.06 -3.88 -15.37
N TYR A 127 -14.91 -4.82 -14.98
CA TYR A 127 -15.24 -6.01 -15.74
C TYR A 127 -16.73 -6.02 -16.03
N LEU A 128 -17.09 -6.09 -17.32
CA LEU A 128 -18.46 -6.26 -17.78
C LEU A 128 -18.65 -7.71 -18.21
N GLU A 129 -19.73 -8.33 -17.76
CA GLU A 129 -20.08 -9.70 -18.13
C GLU A 129 -20.39 -9.80 -19.63
N GLY A 130 -19.69 -10.68 -20.34
CA GLY A 130 -19.97 -11.01 -21.73
C GLY A 130 -20.81 -12.29 -21.85
N ASP A 131 -21.01 -12.75 -23.07
CA ASP A 131 -21.83 -13.95 -23.34
C ASP A 131 -21.28 -15.25 -22.73
N ASN A 132 -19.99 -15.27 -22.37
CA ASN A 132 -19.31 -16.40 -21.74
C ASN A 132 -18.87 -16.07 -20.31
N GLY A 133 -19.58 -15.16 -19.63
CA GLY A 133 -19.21 -14.66 -18.31
C GLY A 133 -18.18 -13.53 -18.37
N TYR A 134 -17.50 -13.29 -17.25
CA TYR A 134 -16.50 -12.21 -17.16
C TYR A 134 -15.25 -12.49 -18.00
N PRO A 135 -14.74 -11.49 -18.74
CA PRO A 135 -13.51 -11.64 -19.51
C PRO A 135 -12.28 -11.79 -18.61
N GLU A 136 -11.23 -12.45 -19.10
CA GLU A 136 -9.95 -12.56 -18.38
C GLU A 136 -9.24 -11.20 -18.23
N LYS A 137 -9.46 -10.29 -19.20
CA LYS A 137 -8.92 -8.93 -19.21
C LYS A 137 -10.03 -7.94 -18.85
N PRO A 138 -9.70 -6.84 -18.16
CA PRO A 138 -10.70 -5.84 -17.80
C PRO A 138 -11.31 -5.17 -19.04
N SER A 139 -12.57 -4.80 -18.93
CA SER A 139 -13.29 -4.00 -19.93
C SER A 139 -12.75 -2.58 -19.99
N THR A 140 -12.44 -2.00 -18.83
CA THR A 140 -11.76 -0.70 -18.71
C THR A 140 -10.71 -0.71 -17.61
N THR A 141 -9.73 0.18 -17.73
CA THR A 141 -8.63 0.30 -16.79
C THR A 141 -8.38 1.77 -16.51
N GLU A 142 -8.47 2.17 -15.26
CA GLU A 142 -8.15 3.51 -14.80
C GLU A 142 -6.89 3.51 -13.95
N ASN A 143 -5.93 4.37 -14.30
CA ASN A 143 -4.71 4.56 -13.52
C ASN A 143 -4.94 5.67 -12.50
N ARG A 144 -4.78 5.36 -11.22
CA ARG A 144 -4.88 6.31 -10.12
C ARG A 144 -3.57 6.39 -9.36
N GLN A 145 -3.49 7.35 -8.45
CA GLN A 145 -2.33 7.53 -7.59
C GLN A 145 -2.74 7.92 -6.19
N ALA A 146 -1.95 7.50 -5.21
CA ALA A 146 -2.15 7.82 -3.81
C ALA A 146 -0.82 7.70 -3.05
N THR A 147 -0.86 7.97 -1.74
CA THR A 147 0.34 7.89 -0.90
C THR A 147 0.69 6.41 -0.63
N THR A 148 1.96 6.02 -0.80
CA THR A 148 2.42 4.68 -0.44
C THR A 148 2.04 4.33 1.01
N ASP A 149 1.64 3.07 1.21
CA ASP A 149 1.20 2.50 2.48
C ASP A 149 -0.09 3.11 3.06
N THR A 150 -0.86 3.81 2.22
CA THR A 150 -2.24 4.21 2.56
C THR A 150 -3.26 3.25 1.97
N THR A 151 -4.43 3.15 2.61
CA THR A 151 -5.57 2.38 2.11
C THR A 151 -6.44 3.27 1.23
N VAL A 152 -6.78 2.76 0.05
CA VAL A 152 -7.70 3.41 -0.91
C VAL A 152 -8.86 2.46 -1.20
N SER A 153 -9.97 3.04 -1.62
CA SER A 153 -11.17 2.29 -2.01
C SER A 153 -11.73 2.82 -3.33
N VAL A 154 -12.48 1.99 -4.03
CA VAL A 154 -13.32 2.44 -5.15
C VAL A 154 -14.37 3.42 -4.61
N THR A 155 -14.72 4.39 -5.44
CA THR A 155 -15.75 5.40 -5.14
C THR A 155 -17.15 4.85 -5.43
N GLU A 156 -18.20 5.57 -5.03
CA GLU A 156 -19.56 5.21 -5.41
C GLU A 156 -19.82 5.40 -6.92
N GLU A 157 -19.08 6.31 -7.57
CA GLU A 157 -19.10 6.46 -9.02
C GLU A 157 -18.54 5.21 -9.73
N ASP A 158 -17.47 4.62 -9.18
CA ASP A 158 -16.90 3.36 -9.70
C ASP A 158 -17.86 2.17 -9.59
N LYS A 159 -18.81 2.24 -8.65
CA LYS A 159 -19.87 1.24 -8.44
C LYS A 159 -21.14 1.53 -9.23
N THR A 160 -21.21 2.66 -9.91
CA THR A 160 -22.36 3.01 -10.75
C THR A 160 -22.24 2.22 -12.05
N ALA A 161 -23.21 1.35 -12.30
CA ALA A 161 -23.19 0.48 -13.45
C ALA A 161 -23.42 1.26 -14.76
N PRO A 162 -22.76 0.87 -15.87
CA PRO A 162 -23.12 1.39 -17.18
C PRO A 162 -24.51 0.87 -17.61
N GLU A 163 -25.14 1.55 -18.57
CA GLU A 163 -26.44 1.15 -19.13
C GLU A 163 -26.45 -0.33 -19.57
N GLY A 164 -27.48 -1.06 -19.14
CA GLY A 164 -27.65 -2.50 -19.40
C GLY A 164 -26.88 -3.43 -18.45
N TYR A 165 -26.35 -2.91 -17.35
CA TYR A 165 -25.63 -3.68 -16.34
C TYR A 165 -26.02 -3.27 -14.92
N ALA A 166 -25.79 -4.20 -13.99
CA ALA A 166 -25.94 -4.00 -12.55
C ALA A 166 -24.68 -4.48 -11.80
N LEU A 167 -24.42 -3.92 -10.62
CA LEU A 167 -23.28 -4.32 -9.78
C LEU A 167 -23.45 -5.77 -9.30
N ASP A 168 -22.53 -6.65 -9.69
CA ASP A 168 -22.57 -8.04 -9.22
C ASP A 168 -21.87 -8.17 -7.88
N SER A 169 -22.66 -8.17 -6.80
CA SER A 169 -22.13 -8.27 -5.44
C SER A 169 -21.47 -9.62 -5.12
N ASN A 170 -21.77 -10.68 -5.88
CA ASN A 170 -21.18 -12.01 -5.66
C ASN A 170 -19.93 -12.26 -6.52
N ALA A 171 -19.62 -11.38 -7.48
CA ALA A 171 -18.39 -11.45 -8.24
C ALA A 171 -17.16 -11.17 -7.34
N PRO A 172 -15.93 -11.54 -7.77
CA PRO A 172 -14.71 -11.35 -6.99
C PRO A 172 -14.24 -9.89 -6.99
N ASN A 173 -15.10 -8.98 -6.53
CA ASN A 173 -14.81 -7.57 -6.36
C ASN A 173 -13.66 -7.35 -5.37
N VAL A 174 -12.87 -6.31 -5.63
CA VAL A 174 -11.82 -5.83 -4.72
C VAL A 174 -12.02 -4.34 -4.55
N PHE A 175 -12.83 -3.96 -3.55
CA PHE A 175 -13.24 -2.58 -3.37
C PHE A 175 -12.23 -1.71 -2.62
N GLU A 176 -11.29 -2.31 -1.89
CA GLU A 176 -10.28 -1.57 -1.16
C GLU A 176 -8.95 -2.34 -1.07
N GLY A 177 -7.88 -1.60 -0.82
CA GLY A 177 -6.57 -2.19 -0.61
C GLY A 177 -5.50 -1.14 -0.29
N THR A 178 -4.33 -1.63 0.12
CA THR A 178 -3.18 -0.79 0.45
C THR A 178 -2.34 -0.50 -0.79
N VAL A 179 -2.00 0.77 -0.99
CA VAL A 179 -1.14 1.23 -2.08
C VAL A 179 0.31 0.84 -1.79
N LEU A 180 0.72 -0.29 -2.35
CA LEU A 180 2.10 -0.78 -2.21
C LEU A 180 3.05 0.06 -3.06
N GLY A 181 4.24 0.32 -2.54
CA GLY A 181 5.23 1.16 -3.22
C GLY A 181 5.72 0.67 -4.58
N ASN A 182 5.49 -0.60 -4.91
CA ASN A 182 5.75 -1.18 -6.23
C ASN A 182 4.63 -0.94 -7.26
N GLY A 183 3.52 -0.30 -6.85
CA GLY A 183 2.37 0.00 -7.69
C GLY A 183 1.53 -1.22 -8.09
N SER A 184 1.59 -2.30 -7.32
CA SER A 184 0.91 -3.56 -7.65
C SER A 184 -0.56 -3.66 -7.22
N LEU A 185 -1.09 -2.64 -6.52
CA LEU A 185 -2.49 -2.64 -6.11
C LEU A 185 -3.41 -2.54 -7.35
N VAL A 186 -4.35 -3.48 -7.43
CA VAL A 186 -5.43 -3.50 -8.42
C VAL A 186 -6.75 -3.66 -7.68
N LEU A 187 -7.59 -2.64 -7.74
CA LEU A 187 -8.99 -2.71 -7.31
C LEU A 187 -9.85 -3.18 -8.48
N LYS A 188 -10.95 -3.87 -8.18
CA LYS A 188 -11.79 -4.51 -9.20
C LYS A 188 -13.27 -4.31 -8.91
N VAL A 189 -14.00 -3.93 -9.94
CA VAL A 189 -15.47 -3.82 -9.92
C VAL A 189 -16.05 -4.64 -11.06
N TYR A 190 -17.05 -5.45 -10.75
CA TYR A 190 -17.68 -6.39 -11.67
C TYR A 190 -19.17 -6.04 -11.85
N PHE A 191 -19.60 -5.92 -13.10
CA PHE A 191 -20.98 -5.65 -13.46
C PHE A 191 -21.51 -6.76 -14.36
N ALA A 192 -22.65 -7.34 -13.99
CA ALA A 192 -23.36 -8.35 -14.75
C ALA A 192 -24.50 -7.73 -15.57
N LYS A 193 -24.98 -8.43 -16.59
CA LYS A 193 -26.06 -7.91 -17.44
C LYS A 193 -27.33 -7.64 -16.62
N ASP A 194 -28.00 -6.55 -16.96
CA ASP A 194 -29.26 -6.07 -16.39
C ASP A 194 -30.15 -5.63 -17.55
N GLU A 195 -30.83 -6.61 -18.14
CA GLU A 195 -31.72 -6.51 -19.29
C GLU A 195 -33.16 -6.98 -18.95
N ILE A 196 -33.43 -7.43 -17.72
CA ILE A 196 -34.78 -7.76 -17.24
C ILE A 196 -35.14 -7.03 -15.94
N GLY A 197 -36.39 -6.59 -15.83
CA GLY A 197 -36.87 -5.81 -14.70
C GLY A 197 -38.38 -5.93 -14.54
N GLU A 198 -38.91 -5.39 -13.45
CA GLU A 198 -40.36 -5.48 -13.15
C GLU A 198 -41.22 -4.77 -14.20
N ASN A 199 -40.65 -3.78 -14.90
CA ASN A 199 -41.30 -3.05 -15.97
C ASN A 199 -40.74 -3.47 -17.35
N PRO A 200 -41.54 -4.06 -18.25
CA PRO A 200 -41.09 -4.42 -19.59
C PRO A 200 -40.73 -3.22 -20.49
N GLU A 201 -41.16 -2.00 -20.13
CA GLU A 201 -40.78 -0.76 -20.84
C GLU A 201 -39.51 -0.12 -20.25
N ASP A 202 -39.04 -0.60 -19.09
CA ASP A 202 -37.84 -0.14 -18.40
C ASP A 202 -37.13 -1.35 -17.79
N PRO A 203 -36.42 -2.11 -18.63
CA PRO A 203 -36.06 -3.48 -18.32
C PRO A 203 -34.85 -3.60 -17.38
N GLY A 204 -34.24 -2.52 -16.89
CA GLY A 204 -33.17 -2.64 -15.89
C GLY A 204 -33.71 -2.36 -14.49
N ASP A 205 -33.37 -3.18 -13.49
CA ASP A 205 -33.78 -2.98 -12.09
C ASP A 205 -32.63 -2.91 -11.07
N ASP A 206 -31.41 -2.67 -11.56
CA ASP A 206 -30.17 -2.66 -10.79
C ASP A 206 -29.85 -4.00 -10.11
N ILE A 207 -30.45 -5.10 -10.58
CA ILE A 207 -30.16 -6.47 -10.15
C ILE A 207 -29.65 -7.27 -11.36
N PRO A 208 -28.54 -8.00 -11.22
CA PRO A 208 -28.10 -8.86 -12.32
C PRO A 208 -29.13 -9.92 -12.73
N ASP A 209 -29.41 -10.00 -14.04
CA ASP A 209 -30.40 -10.91 -14.64
C ASP A 209 -30.15 -12.38 -14.27
N LYS A 210 -28.89 -12.75 -14.10
CA LYS A 210 -28.49 -14.11 -13.74
C LYS A 210 -29.02 -14.57 -12.39
N TYR A 211 -29.57 -13.67 -11.56
CA TYR A 211 -30.21 -13.96 -10.29
C TYR A 211 -31.74 -13.84 -10.35
N GLN A 212 -32.29 -13.70 -11.55
CA GLN A 212 -33.69 -13.42 -11.77
C GLN A 212 -34.32 -14.34 -12.83
N ILE A 213 -35.64 -14.50 -12.74
CA ILE A 213 -36.46 -15.14 -13.77
C ILE A 213 -37.66 -14.24 -14.05
N LEU A 214 -37.83 -13.84 -15.31
CA LEU A 214 -39.01 -13.11 -15.78
C LEU A 214 -40.01 -14.06 -16.44
N PHE A 215 -41.23 -14.10 -15.91
CA PHE A 215 -42.38 -14.76 -16.52
C PHE A 215 -43.22 -13.74 -17.29
N THR A 216 -43.37 -13.96 -18.60
CA THR A 216 -44.11 -13.06 -19.49
C THR A 216 -45.34 -13.77 -20.06
N TYR A 217 -46.50 -13.14 -19.93
CA TYR A 217 -47.77 -13.66 -20.42
C TYR A 217 -48.23 -12.82 -21.61
N VAL A 218 -48.35 -13.46 -22.77
CA VAL A 218 -48.77 -12.82 -24.02
C VAL A 218 -49.89 -13.60 -24.68
N ALA A 219 -50.76 -12.90 -25.39
CA ALA A 219 -51.73 -13.52 -26.28
C ALA A 219 -51.22 -13.47 -27.72
N GLU A 220 -51.37 -14.57 -28.45
CA GLU A 220 -51.29 -14.54 -29.90
C GLU A 220 -52.50 -13.78 -30.51
N SER A 221 -52.59 -13.75 -31.83
CA SER A 221 -53.74 -13.16 -32.52
C SER A 221 -55.08 -13.75 -32.07
N ASN A 222 -56.15 -12.95 -32.13
CA ASN A 222 -57.54 -13.33 -31.81
C ASN A 222 -57.88 -13.52 -30.32
N GLY A 223 -57.06 -12.98 -29.43
CA GLY A 223 -57.38 -12.85 -28.01
C GLY A 223 -56.57 -11.75 -27.34
N SER A 224 -56.73 -11.65 -26.03
CA SER A 224 -55.91 -10.79 -25.17
C SER A 224 -55.67 -11.45 -23.81
N VAL A 225 -54.57 -11.06 -23.17
CA VAL A 225 -54.29 -11.32 -21.76
C VAL A 225 -54.38 -10.02 -20.97
N SER A 226 -54.83 -10.12 -19.73
CA SER A 226 -55.04 -8.99 -18.82
C SER A 226 -54.78 -9.44 -17.38
N GLY A 227 -54.59 -8.49 -16.46
CA GLY A 227 -54.11 -8.78 -15.11
C GLY A 227 -52.59 -8.59 -15.02
N THR A 228 -51.90 -9.46 -14.29
CA THR A 228 -50.45 -9.42 -14.13
C THR A 228 -49.77 -10.11 -15.32
N THR A 229 -49.43 -9.36 -16.36
CA THR A 229 -48.82 -9.94 -17.58
C THR A 229 -47.30 -10.12 -17.51
N TYR A 230 -46.68 -9.70 -16.40
CA TYR A 230 -45.26 -9.87 -16.09
C TYR A 230 -45.11 -10.22 -14.62
N GLU A 231 -44.24 -11.15 -14.31
CA GLU A 231 -43.88 -11.56 -12.95
C GLU A 231 -42.39 -11.82 -12.89
N LEU A 232 -41.67 -11.03 -12.08
CA LEU A 232 -40.24 -11.15 -11.91
C LEU A 232 -39.94 -11.82 -10.57
N HIS A 233 -39.13 -12.87 -10.58
CA HIS A 233 -38.66 -13.55 -9.38
C HIS A 233 -37.18 -13.25 -9.21
N THR A 234 -36.80 -12.68 -8.07
CA THR A 234 -35.40 -12.49 -7.67
C THR A 234 -35.01 -13.52 -6.62
N PHE A 235 -33.88 -14.20 -6.81
CA PHE A 235 -33.46 -15.30 -5.96
C PHE A 235 -32.40 -14.85 -4.94
N LYS A 236 -32.71 -15.05 -3.66
CA LYS A 236 -31.83 -14.74 -2.53
C LYS A 236 -31.79 -15.89 -1.53
N ASP A 237 -30.68 -16.03 -0.81
CA ASP A 237 -30.58 -16.91 0.36
C ASP A 237 -31.27 -16.30 1.60
N GLU A 238 -31.22 -17.02 2.73
CA GLU A 238 -31.80 -16.56 4.01
C GLU A 238 -31.10 -15.31 4.58
N GLU A 239 -29.86 -15.03 4.17
CA GLU A 239 -29.08 -13.86 4.59
C GLU A 239 -29.32 -12.65 3.66
N GLY A 240 -30.01 -12.85 2.54
CA GLY A 240 -30.33 -11.82 1.55
C GLY A 240 -29.29 -11.69 0.43
N ASN A 241 -28.30 -12.57 0.35
CA ASN A 241 -27.34 -12.60 -0.76
C ASN A 241 -28.02 -13.19 -2.00
N TYR A 242 -27.68 -12.68 -3.19
CA TYR A 242 -28.20 -13.24 -4.43
C TYR A 242 -27.70 -14.68 -4.65
N ILE A 243 -28.55 -15.52 -5.23
CA ILE A 243 -28.19 -16.90 -5.57
C ILE A 243 -28.66 -17.23 -6.99
N GLU A 244 -28.07 -18.28 -7.57
CA GLU A 244 -28.54 -18.78 -8.87
C GLU A 244 -30.02 -19.20 -8.80
N PRO A 245 -30.80 -18.92 -9.84
CA PRO A 245 -32.20 -19.30 -9.91
C PRO A 245 -32.42 -20.80 -9.72
N THR A 246 -33.45 -21.13 -8.96
CA THR A 246 -33.91 -22.51 -8.78
C THR A 246 -35.30 -22.69 -9.40
N ALA A 247 -35.69 -23.93 -9.65
CA ALA A 247 -37.00 -24.23 -10.20
C ALA A 247 -38.10 -23.61 -9.32
N THR A 248 -38.88 -22.68 -9.88
CA THR A 248 -39.95 -21.95 -9.21
C THR A 248 -41.26 -22.08 -9.99
N ILE A 249 -42.37 -21.73 -9.35
CA ILE A 249 -43.71 -21.72 -9.95
C ILE A 249 -44.18 -20.27 -9.98
N PRO A 250 -44.65 -19.76 -11.13
CA PRO A 250 -45.23 -18.43 -11.18
C PRO A 250 -46.59 -18.37 -10.46
N GLU A 251 -46.87 -17.24 -9.83
CA GLU A 251 -48.06 -16.96 -9.02
C GLU A 251 -48.96 -15.86 -9.63
N ALA A 252 -48.63 -15.34 -10.81
CA ALA A 252 -49.35 -14.26 -11.45
C ALA A 252 -50.85 -14.56 -11.66
N GLN A 253 -51.68 -13.56 -11.35
CA GLN A 253 -53.11 -13.60 -11.64
C GLN A 253 -53.39 -13.09 -13.06
N VAL A 254 -53.43 -14.03 -14.02
CA VAL A 254 -53.61 -13.72 -15.45
C VAL A 254 -54.97 -14.16 -15.94
N LYS A 255 -55.62 -13.31 -16.72
CA LYS A 255 -56.90 -13.59 -17.38
C LYS A 255 -56.75 -13.50 -18.90
N ALA A 256 -56.95 -14.63 -19.57
CA ALA A 256 -57.08 -14.69 -21.03
C ALA A 256 -58.54 -14.49 -21.47
N THR A 257 -58.75 -13.71 -22.54
CA THR A 257 -60.05 -13.45 -23.16
C THR A 257 -59.96 -13.69 -24.67
N ALA A 258 -60.77 -14.61 -25.20
CA ALA A 258 -60.85 -14.85 -26.64
C ALA A 258 -61.75 -13.81 -27.31
N ASN A 259 -61.41 -13.41 -28.53
CA ASN A 259 -62.29 -12.58 -29.36
C ASN A 259 -63.56 -13.34 -29.74
N ALA A 260 -64.63 -12.63 -30.09
CA ALA A 260 -65.88 -13.24 -30.52
C ALA A 260 -65.65 -14.22 -31.69
N GLY A 261 -66.16 -15.44 -31.56
CA GLY A 261 -65.96 -16.53 -32.54
C GLY A 261 -64.75 -17.42 -32.26
N TYR A 262 -63.95 -17.13 -31.24
CA TYR A 262 -62.78 -17.92 -30.82
C TYR A 262 -62.98 -18.50 -29.40
N HIS A 263 -62.20 -19.51 -29.05
CA HIS A 263 -62.12 -20.08 -27.70
C HIS A 263 -60.65 -20.32 -27.33
N ILE A 264 -60.36 -20.42 -26.04
CA ILE A 264 -59.02 -20.76 -25.54
C ILE A 264 -58.86 -22.28 -25.70
N ASP A 265 -57.87 -22.72 -26.48
CA ASP A 265 -57.49 -24.13 -26.60
C ASP A 265 -56.62 -24.55 -25.42
N LYS A 266 -55.45 -23.93 -25.28
CA LYS A 266 -54.47 -24.18 -24.21
C LYS A 266 -53.51 -23.01 -24.05
N TRP A 267 -52.80 -22.98 -22.93
CA TRP A 267 -51.56 -22.22 -22.78
C TRP A 267 -50.41 -23.03 -23.42
N VAL A 268 -49.52 -22.34 -24.13
CA VAL A 268 -48.38 -22.93 -24.84
C VAL A 268 -47.07 -22.47 -24.25
#